data_AF-A8CDG3-F1
#
_entry.id   AF-A8CDG3-F1
#
_cell.length_a   1.000
_cell.length_b   1.000
_cell.length_c   1.000
_cell.angle_alpha   90.00
_cell.angle_beta   90.00
_cell.angle_gamma   90.00
#
_symmetry.space_group_name_H-M   'P 1'
#
loop_
_entity.id
_entity.type
_entity.pdbx_description
1 polymer ?
#
loop_
_entity_poly.entity_id
_entity_poly.type
_entity_poly.pdbx_seq_one_letter_code
_entity_poly.pdbx_strand_id
1 'polypeptide(L)' 'THWKHGGVVGVRGYGGGVIGRYSDSPEEFPNVAAFHTFRVNQPSGWFYTTEALRQICDIWEKHGSGLTNLHGAT' A
#
# COMPACT_ATOMS: atom_id res chain seq x y z
N THR A 1 -5.22 9.58 16.58
CA THR A 1 -4.54 8.98 15.40
C THR A 1 -3.42 9.91 15.01
N HIS A 2 -2.24 9.39 14.62
CA HIS A 2 -1.05 10.17 14.23
C HIS A 2 -0.88 10.26 12.71
N TRP A 3 -2.01 10.39 12.04
CA TRP A 3 -2.09 10.51 10.60
C TRP A 3 -2.95 11.71 10.25
N LYS A 4 -2.45 12.54 9.33
CA LYS A 4 -3.22 13.66 8.78
C LYS A 4 -4.47 13.14 8.05
N HIS A 5 -5.47 14.02 7.98
CA HIS A 5 -6.67 13.74 7.22
C HIS A 5 -6.36 13.62 5.73
N GLY A 6 -6.79 12.51 5.11
CA GLY A 6 -6.78 12.35 3.66
C GLY A 6 -5.39 12.32 3.00
N GLY A 7 -5.40 12.56 1.69
CA GLY A 7 -4.26 12.49 0.80
C GLY A 7 -4.69 11.97 -0.57
N VAL A 8 -4.64 12.82 -1.60
CA VAL A 8 -4.99 12.43 -2.98
C VAL A 8 -3.70 12.13 -3.72
N VAL A 9 -3.48 10.84 -4.01
CA VAL A 9 -2.35 10.33 -4.80
C VAL A 9 -2.86 9.17 -5.65
N GLY A 10 -2.21 8.90 -6.78
CA GLY A 10 -2.65 7.85 -7.70
C GLY A 10 -1.62 7.59 -8.80
N VAL A 11 -1.97 6.71 -9.73
CA VAL A 11 -1.17 6.39 -10.90
C VAL A 11 -1.79 6.99 -12.16
N ARG A 12 -0.96 7.39 -13.13
CA ARG A 12 -1.43 8.01 -14.37
C ARG A 12 -2.47 7.12 -15.07
N GLY A 13 -3.62 7.69 -15.41
CA GLY A 13 -4.71 6.98 -16.08
C GLY A 13 -5.74 6.33 -15.16
N TYR A 14 -5.53 6.30 -13.84
CA TYR A 14 -6.48 5.73 -12.87
C TYR A 14 -6.92 6.77 -11.83
N GLY A 15 -8.23 6.79 -11.55
CA GLY A 15 -8.83 7.69 -10.54
C GLY A 15 -8.88 7.12 -9.12
N GLY A 16 -8.37 5.91 -8.89
CA GLY A 16 -8.43 5.23 -7.60
C GLY A 16 -7.45 4.06 -7.50
N GLY A 17 -7.46 3.36 -6.36
CA GLY A 17 -6.59 2.22 -6.09
C GLY A 17 -5.38 2.53 -5.19
N VAL A 18 -5.09 3.82 -4.95
CA VAL A 18 -4.08 4.26 -3.97
C VAL A 18 -4.72 5.17 -2.93
N ILE A 19 -4.50 4.87 -1.66
CA ILE A 19 -4.99 5.68 -0.54
C ILE A 19 -3.82 6.47 0.03
N GLY A 20 -3.81 7.77 -0.21
CA GLY A 20 -2.80 8.67 0.34
C GLY A 20 -2.96 8.83 1.84
N ARG A 21 -1.84 8.75 2.56
CA ARG A 21 -1.73 8.92 4.01
C ARG A 21 -0.38 9.54 4.34
N TYR A 22 -0.40 10.50 5.27
CA TYR A 22 0.76 11.27 5.68
C TYR A 22 0.79 11.36 7.21
N SER A 23 1.97 11.21 7.82
CA SER A 23 2.16 11.39 9.27
C SER A 23 1.86 12.83 9.69
N ASP A 24 1.31 13.02 10.89
CA ASP A 24 1.17 14.35 11.51
C ASP A 24 2.47 14.87 12.13
N SER A 25 3.46 14.00 12.39
CA SER A 25 4.81 14.31 12.90
C SER A 25 5.93 13.84 11.95
N PRO A 26 6.03 14.40 10.72
CA PRO A 26 6.98 13.92 9.71
C PRO A 26 8.45 14.18 10.06
N GLU A 27 8.76 15.15 10.92
CA GLU A 27 10.13 15.42 11.37
C GLU A 27 10.63 14.36 12.37
N GLU A 28 9.73 13.88 13.24
CA GLU A 28 10.03 12.82 14.21
C GLU A 28 10.04 11.44 13.55
N PHE A 29 9.17 11.21 12.56
CA PHE A 29 9.03 9.92 11.85
C PHE A 29 9.20 10.08 10.33
N PRO A 30 10.41 10.44 9.85
CA PRO A 30 10.62 10.78 8.44
C PRO A 30 10.36 9.62 7.48
N ASN A 31 10.62 8.37 7.91
CA ASN A 31 10.42 7.17 7.08
C ASN A 31 8.95 6.84 6.80
N VAL A 32 8.01 7.46 7.53
CA VAL A 32 6.56 7.31 7.32
C VAL A 32 5.88 8.67 7.13
N ALA A 33 6.65 9.70 6.77
CA ALA A 33 6.09 11.01 6.40
C ALA A 33 5.02 10.85 5.31
N ALA A 34 5.24 9.93 4.36
CA ALA A 34 4.26 9.39 3.43
C ALA A 34 4.17 7.87 3.61
N PHE A 35 2.95 7.35 3.80
CA PHE A 35 2.73 5.91 4.03
C PHE A 35 1.47 5.42 3.30
N HIS A 36 1.53 5.40 1.98
CA HIS A 36 0.37 5.16 1.12
C HIS A 36 0.02 3.68 1.03
N THR A 37 -1.26 3.37 0.88
CA THR A 37 -1.74 2.00 0.68
C THR A 37 -2.12 1.78 -0.77
N PHE A 38 -1.54 0.75 -1.40
CA PHE A 38 -1.92 0.29 -2.73
C PHE A 38 -2.90 -0.88 -2.61
N ARG A 39 -4.01 -0.82 -3.34
CA ARG A 39 -4.97 -1.93 -3.44
C ARG A 39 -4.68 -2.71 -4.71
N VAL A 40 -4.24 -3.96 -4.54
CA VAL A 40 -3.90 -4.87 -5.65
C VAL A 40 -5.03 -5.89 -5.81
N ASN A 41 -5.46 -6.10 -7.05
CA ASN A 41 -6.56 -7.01 -7.35
C ASN A 41 -6.15 -8.48 -7.13
N GLN A 42 -6.89 -9.19 -6.30
CA GLN A 42 -6.68 -10.61 -5.98
C GLN A 42 -7.35 -11.56 -6.99
N PRO A 43 -6.87 -12.81 -7.12
CA PRO A 43 -7.65 -13.88 -7.74
C PRO A 43 -8.92 -14.20 -6.94
N SER A 44 -9.96 -14.64 -7.65
CA SER A 44 -11.21 -15.12 -7.05
C SER A 44 -10.96 -16.26 -6.07
N GLY A 45 -11.55 -16.18 -4.87
CA GLY A 45 -11.36 -17.18 -3.81
C GLY A 45 -9.99 -17.17 -3.15
N TRP A 46 -9.12 -16.20 -3.45
CA TRP A 46 -7.80 -16.04 -2.83
C TRP A 46 -6.87 -17.28 -2.95
N PHE A 47 -6.99 -18.02 -4.04
CA PHE A 47 -6.07 -19.12 -4.34
C PHE A 47 -4.86 -18.60 -5.11
N TYR A 48 -3.66 -18.87 -4.59
CA TYR A 48 -2.39 -18.41 -5.17
C TYR A 48 -1.45 -19.57 -5.45
N THR A 49 -0.61 -19.40 -6.47
CA THR A 49 0.66 -20.12 -6.55
C THR A 49 1.69 -19.43 -5.66
N THR A 50 2.66 -20.21 -5.16
CA THR A 50 3.75 -19.60 -4.36
C THR A 50 4.63 -18.67 -5.20
N GLU A 51 4.71 -18.90 -6.51
CA GLU A 51 5.39 -18.00 -7.47
C GLU A 51 4.73 -16.62 -7.50
N ALA A 52 3.40 -16.54 -7.64
CA ALA A 52 2.67 -15.27 -7.67
C ALA A 52 2.85 -14.47 -6.37
N LEU A 53 2.81 -15.14 -5.21
CA LEU A 53 3.02 -14.47 -3.93
C LEU A 53 4.45 -13.94 -3.77
N ARG A 54 5.46 -14.74 -4.15
CA ARG A 54 6.86 -14.28 -4.10
C ARG A 54 7.11 -13.10 -5.02
N GLN A 55 6.54 -13.11 -6.22
CA GLN A 55 6.64 -11.98 -7.14
C GLN A 55 6.08 -10.68 -6.52
N ILE A 56 4.94 -10.75 -5.83
CA ILE A 56 4.36 -9.59 -5.14
C ILE A 56 5.30 -9.13 -4.01
N CYS A 57 5.84 -10.06 -3.22
CA CYS A 57 6.79 -9.74 -2.15
C CYS A 57 8.05 -9.05 -2.69
N ASP A 58 8.67 -9.56 -3.76
CA ASP A 58 9.89 -8.99 -4.35
C ASP A 58 9.66 -7.55 -4.84
N ILE A 59 8.50 -7.29 -5.46
CA ILE A 59 8.12 -5.94 -5.90
C ILE A 59 7.90 -5.02 -4.69
N TRP A 60 7.20 -5.51 -3.66
CA TRP A 60 6.85 -4.70 -2.49
C TRP A 60 8.04 -4.44 -1.57
N GLU A 61 8.98 -5.37 -1.47
CA GLU A 61 10.25 -5.16 -0.75
C GLU A 61 11.07 -4.05 -1.43
N LYS A 62 11.12 -4.04 -2.76
CA LYS A 62 11.87 -3.03 -3.51
C LYS A 62 11.25 -1.63 -3.45
N HIS A 63 9.93 -1.54 -3.43
CA HIS A 63 9.22 -0.28 -3.66
C HIS A 63 8.33 0.20 -2.51
N GLY A 64 8.11 -0.64 -1.50
CA GLY A 64 7.17 -0.37 -0.41
C GLY A 64 7.81 -0.57 0.96
N SER A 65 6.97 -0.83 1.95
CA SER A 65 7.39 -0.98 3.35
C SER A 65 7.67 -2.42 3.78
N GLY A 66 7.41 -3.39 2.91
CA GLY A 66 7.40 -4.81 3.28
C GLY A 66 6.18 -5.23 4.12
N LEU A 67 5.27 -4.30 4.45
CA LEU A 67 4.06 -4.59 5.23
C LEU A 67 2.84 -4.76 4.32
N THR A 68 2.04 -5.79 4.56
CA THR A 68 0.85 -6.10 3.75
C THR A 68 -0.32 -6.55 4.62
N ASN A 69 -1.53 -6.25 4.19
CA ASN A 69 -2.73 -6.95 4.64
C ASN A 69 -3.08 -8.03 3.60
N LEU A 70 -3.34 -9.25 4.05
CA LEU A 70 -3.76 -10.38 3.22
C LEU A 70 -5.08 -10.94 3.79
N HIS A 71 -6.24 -10.31 3.56
CA HIS A 71 -6.59 -9.25 2.58
C HIS A 71 -7.29 -8.04 3.23
N GLY A 72 -7.59 -7.02 2.42
CA GLY A 72 -8.53 -5.97 2.82
C GLY A 72 -9.97 -6.49 2.88
N ALA A 73 -10.79 -5.92 3.76
CA ALA A 73 -12.22 -6.30 3.93
C ALA A 73 -13.18 -5.56 2.97
N THR A 74 -12.66 -4.68 2.10
CA THR A 74 -13.43 -3.72 1.29
C THR A 74 -12.81 -3.46 -0.07
#